data_AF-A0A369PUL0-F1
#
_entry.id   AF-A0A369PUL0-F1
#
_cell.length_a   1.000
_cell.length_b   1.000
_cell.length_c   1.000
_cell.angle_alpha   90.00
_cell.angle_beta   90.00
_cell.angle_gamma   90.00
#
_symmetry.space_group_name_H-M   'P 1'
#
loop_
_entity.id
_entity.type
_entity.pdbx_description
1 polymer ?
#
loop_
_entity_poly.entity_id
_entity_poly.type
_entity_poly.pdbx_seq_one_letter_code
_entity_poly.pdbx_strand_id
1 'polypeptide(L)'
;MKTLPIAIAFGLFGAVAVTVSFSQQWPTWVMFVAWVSFYIFGKTWQSSLWAFLQIVLGMGMAVLIQVTAGLLSQLIGTLGFAASVFFYIGSLAYFARTKRLNNITAWFLGLIILFGVHPPLEPLPILQLLVPIISGFVFAWLNNLVVEKIHARLAPHSSTH
;
A
#
# COMPACT_ATOMS: atom_id res chain seq x y z
N MET A 1 -25.18 10.16 -18.60
CA MET A 1 -24.62 9.93 -17.24
C MET A 1 -23.11 10.18 -17.29
N LYS A 2 -22.62 11.29 -16.74
CA LYS A 2 -21.20 11.71 -16.86
C LYS A 2 -20.20 10.77 -16.17
N THR A 3 -20.67 9.82 -15.37
CA THR A 3 -19.86 8.88 -14.57
C THR A 3 -19.61 7.52 -15.24
N LEU A 4 -20.40 7.15 -16.26
CA LEU A 4 -20.28 5.84 -16.91
C LEU A 4 -18.88 5.59 -17.50
N PRO A 5 -18.25 6.53 -18.22
CA PRO A 5 -16.91 6.29 -18.79
C PRO A 5 -15.84 6.10 -17.71
N ILE A 6 -15.98 6.77 -16.56
CA ILE A 6 -15.08 6.62 -15.42
C ILE A 6 -15.23 5.23 -14.81
N ALA A 7 -16.47 4.77 -14.62
CA ALA A 7 -16.74 3.42 -14.11
C ALA A 7 -16.17 2.34 -15.03
N ILE A 8 -16.29 2.51 -16.35
CA ILE A 8 -15.69 1.60 -17.33
C ILE A 8 -14.16 1.60 -17.20
N ALA A 9 -13.52 2.77 -17.06
CA ALA A 9 -12.07 2.85 -16.87
C ALA A 9 -11.62 2.10 -15.61
N PHE A 10 -12.22 2.38 -14.45
CA PHE A 10 -11.91 1.68 -13.21
C PHE A 10 -12.11 0.17 -13.33
N GLY A 11 -13.22 -0.27 -13.91
CA GLY A 11 -13.52 -1.68 -14.11
C GLY A 11 -12.50 -2.39 -15.02
N LEU A 12 -12.12 -1.74 -16.12
CA LEU A 12 -11.20 -2.32 -17.10
C LEU A 12 -9.77 -2.41 -16.55
N PHE A 13 -9.28 -1.36 -15.89
CA PHE A 13 -7.98 -1.42 -15.22
C PHE A 13 -7.99 -2.42 -14.07
N GLY A 14 -9.08 -2.50 -13.30
CA GLY A 14 -9.23 -3.49 -12.23
C GLY A 14 -9.19 -4.92 -12.76
N ALA A 15 -9.91 -5.21 -13.85
CA ALA A 15 -9.92 -6.52 -14.50
C ALA A 15 -8.53 -6.92 -15.03
N VAL A 16 -7.81 -5.99 -15.66
CA VAL A 16 -6.44 -6.22 -16.13
C VAL A 16 -5.53 -6.52 -14.96
N ALA A 17 -5.57 -5.71 -13.91
CA ALA A 17 -4.69 -5.88 -12.76
C ALA A 17 -4.93 -7.23 -12.07
N VAL A 18 -6.19 -7.61 -11.86
CA VAL A 18 -6.57 -8.93 -11.31
C VAL A 18 -6.06 -10.07 -12.20
N THR A 19 -6.21 -9.95 -13.52
CA THR A 19 -5.73 -10.96 -14.46
C THR A 19 -4.22 -11.11 -14.38
N VAL A 20 -3.48 -10.00 -14.34
CA VAL A 20 -2.02 -9.99 -14.20
C VAL A 20 -1.60 -10.61 -12.87
N SER A 21 -2.19 -10.18 -11.75
CA SER A 21 -1.82 -10.70 -10.43
C SER A 21 -2.09 -12.19 -10.30
N PHE A 22 -3.22 -12.70 -10.83
CA PHE A 22 -3.48 -14.13 -10.85
C PHE A 22 -2.51 -14.89 -11.77
N SER A 23 -2.21 -14.38 -12.97
CA SER A 23 -1.28 -15.03 -13.88
C SER A 23 0.13 -15.18 -13.28
N GLN A 24 0.54 -14.21 -12.46
CA GLN A 24 1.85 -14.18 -11.80
C GLN A 24 1.82 -14.75 -10.38
N GLN A 25 0.67 -15.29 -9.93
CA GLN A 25 0.48 -15.84 -8.58
C GLN A 25 0.80 -14.84 -7.46
N TRP A 26 0.57 -13.55 -7.69
CA TRP A 26 0.74 -12.52 -6.67
C TRP A 26 -0.47 -12.47 -5.73
N PRO A 27 -0.29 -12.09 -4.46
CA PRO A 27 -1.41 -11.74 -3.59
C PRO A 27 -2.16 -10.53 -4.16
N THR A 28 -3.25 -10.78 -4.89
CA THR A 28 -4.03 -9.75 -5.60
C THR A 28 -4.47 -8.62 -4.66
N TRP A 29 -4.82 -8.95 -3.41
CA TRP A 29 -5.21 -7.95 -2.41
C TRP A 29 -4.06 -7.01 -2.01
N VAL A 30 -2.80 -7.45 -2.01
CA VAL A 30 -1.63 -6.59 -1.71
C VAL A 30 -1.48 -5.52 -2.76
N MET A 31 -1.64 -5.90 -4.04
CA MET A 31 -1.64 -4.95 -5.15
C MET A 31 -2.80 -3.95 -5.02
N PHE A 32 -3.99 -4.40 -4.62
CA PHE A 32 -5.13 -3.49 -4.38
C PHE A 32 -4.92 -2.56 -3.19
N VAL A 33 -4.27 -3.02 -2.11
CA VAL A 33 -3.91 -2.13 -0.99
C VAL A 33 -3.03 -1.00 -1.49
N ALA A 34 -2.01 -1.30 -2.31
CA ALA A 34 -1.16 -0.29 -2.91
C ALA A 34 -1.93 0.63 -3.87
N TRP A 35 -2.80 0.07 -4.71
CA TRP A 35 -3.66 0.85 -5.60
C TRP A 35 -4.53 1.84 -4.82
N VAL A 36 -5.23 1.37 -3.80
CA VAL A 36 -6.12 2.22 -3.00
C VAL A 36 -5.31 3.28 -2.26
N SER A 37 -4.13 2.93 -1.76
CA SER A 37 -3.25 3.87 -1.08
C SER A 37 -2.85 5.08 -1.95
N PHE A 38 -2.68 4.87 -3.27
CA PHE A 38 -2.45 5.97 -4.22
C PHE A 38 -3.61 6.99 -4.21
N TYR A 39 -4.85 6.53 -4.17
CA TYR A 39 -6.01 7.42 -4.15
C TYR A 39 -6.24 8.07 -2.78
N ILE A 40 -5.90 7.38 -1.68
CA ILE A 40 -6.05 7.91 -0.32
C ILE A 40 -5.01 9.00 -0.03
N PHE A 41 -3.74 8.77 -0.38
CA PHE A 41 -2.64 9.62 0.07
C PHE A 41 -2.24 10.70 -0.94
N GLY A 42 -2.93 10.75 -2.07
CA GLY A 42 -2.80 11.80 -3.08
C GLY A 42 -2.23 11.26 -4.38
N LYS A 43 -2.82 11.73 -5.46
CA LYS A 43 -2.55 11.29 -6.83
C LYS A 43 -1.26 11.85 -7.43
N THR A 44 -0.40 12.51 -6.64
CA THR A 44 0.88 13.03 -7.15
C THR A 44 1.96 11.96 -7.04
N TRP A 45 2.95 12.01 -7.93
CA TRP A 45 4.10 11.11 -7.87
C TRP A 45 4.84 11.22 -6.52
N GLN A 46 5.01 12.44 -6.02
CA GLN A 46 5.72 12.71 -4.76
C GLN A 46 4.98 12.13 -3.55
N SER A 47 3.67 12.39 -3.43
CA SER A 47 2.86 11.82 -2.34
C SER A 47 2.81 10.29 -2.40
N SER A 48 2.73 9.73 -3.60
CA SER A 48 2.72 8.28 -3.82
C SER A 48 4.04 7.64 -3.42
N LEU A 49 5.17 8.27 -3.76
CA LEU A 49 6.49 7.78 -3.36
C LEU A 49 6.67 7.79 -1.84
N TRP A 50 6.19 8.85 -1.15
CA TRP A 50 6.23 8.90 0.32
C TRP A 50 5.31 7.87 0.97
N ALA A 51 4.14 7.60 0.38
CA ALA A 51 3.26 6.54 0.85
C ALA A 51 3.89 5.17 0.64
N PHE A 52 4.43 4.90 -0.54
CA PHE A 52 5.16 3.67 -0.87
C PHE A 52 6.29 3.41 0.14
N LEU A 53 7.14 4.41 0.39
CA LEU A 53 8.24 4.27 1.34
C LEU A 53 7.73 3.91 2.74
N GLN A 54 6.65 4.55 3.21
CA GLN A 54 6.07 4.25 4.53
C GLN A 54 5.41 2.88 4.59
N ILE A 55 4.84 2.38 3.50
CA ILE A 55 4.36 0.99 3.40
C ILE A 55 5.54 0.02 3.53
N VAL A 56 6.63 0.25 2.80
CA VAL A 56 7.83 -0.59 2.86
C VAL A 56 8.46 -0.57 4.25
N LEU A 57 8.55 0.61 4.88
CA LEU A 57 9.04 0.72 6.26
C LEU A 57 8.10 0.04 7.26
N GLY A 58 6.78 0.11 7.04
CA GLY A 58 5.77 -0.64 7.78
C GLY A 58 5.99 -2.15 7.68
N MET A 59 6.27 -2.67 6.48
CA MET A 59 6.65 -4.08 6.32
C MET A 59 7.92 -4.41 7.10
N GLY A 60 8.95 -3.56 7.02
CA GLY A 60 10.18 -3.73 7.79
C GLY A 60 9.92 -3.76 9.30
N MET A 61 9.02 -2.91 9.80
CA MET A 61 8.59 -2.94 11.20
C MET A 61 7.87 -4.24 11.58
N ALA A 62 7.02 -4.80 10.71
CA ALA A 62 6.39 -6.09 10.97
C ALA A 62 7.40 -7.26 10.98
N VAL A 63 8.47 -7.20 10.19
CA VAL A 63 9.58 -8.16 10.26
C VAL A 63 10.25 -8.06 11.63
N LEU A 64 10.58 -6.83 12.06
CA LEU A 64 11.20 -6.59 13.36
C LEU A 64 10.34 -7.10 14.51
N ILE A 65 9.02 -6.84 14.47
CA ILE A 65 8.06 -7.36 15.45
C ILE A 65 8.14 -8.89 15.55
N GLN A 66 8.17 -9.60 14.42
CA GLN A 66 8.19 -11.07 14.42
C GLN A 66 9.51 -11.62 14.94
N VAL A 67 10.64 -11.00 14.55
CA VAL A 67 11.97 -11.41 15.02
C VAL A 67 12.11 -11.18 16.52
N THR A 68 11.75 -9.99 17.02
CA THR A 68 11.82 -9.73 18.46
C THR A 68 10.80 -10.54 19.25
N ALA A 69 9.64 -10.85 18.67
CA ALA A 69 8.66 -11.70 19.32
C ALA A 69 9.23 -13.08 19.60
N GLY A 70 9.94 -13.68 18.64
CA GLY A 70 10.64 -14.95 18.84
C GLY A 70 11.64 -14.89 19.98
N LEU A 71 12.43 -13.81 20.07
CA LEU A 71 13.40 -13.61 21.15
C LEU A 71 12.72 -13.39 22.50
N LEU A 72 11.72 -12.50 22.58
CA LEU A 72 11.00 -12.22 23.81
C LEU A 72 10.19 -13.43 24.28
N SER A 73 9.69 -14.27 23.37
CA SER A 73 8.96 -15.47 23.76
C SER A 73 9.83 -16.49 24.49
N GLN A 74 11.15 -16.46 24.32
CA GLN A 74 12.07 -17.25 25.13
C GLN A 74 12.22 -16.72 26.57
N LEU A 75 11.96 -15.42 26.80
CA LEU A 75 12.11 -14.77 28.10
C LEU A 75 10.80 -14.68 28.88
N ILE A 76 9.71 -14.29 28.20
CA ILE A 76 8.40 -13.98 28.80
C ILE A 76 7.26 -14.82 28.21
N GLY A 77 7.58 -15.87 27.46
CA GLY A 77 6.60 -16.83 26.95
C GLY A 77 5.63 -16.23 25.92
N THR A 78 4.34 -16.53 26.09
CA THR A 78 3.28 -16.13 25.14
C THR A 78 3.09 -14.61 25.03
N LEU A 79 3.58 -13.84 26.01
CA LEU A 79 3.54 -12.38 25.97
C LEU A 79 4.58 -11.76 25.03
N GLY A 80 5.53 -12.53 24.50
CA GLY A 80 6.62 -12.02 23.67
C GLY A 80 6.15 -11.28 22.40
N PHE A 81 5.11 -11.80 21.75
CA PHE A 81 4.51 -11.14 20.59
C PHE A 81 3.82 -9.83 20.97
N ALA A 82 2.97 -9.85 21.99
CA ALA A 82 2.25 -8.64 22.45
C ALA A 82 3.21 -7.53 22.88
N ALA A 83 4.28 -7.89 23.60
CA ALA A 83 5.31 -6.95 24.03
C ALA A 83 6.08 -6.35 22.83
N SER A 84 6.40 -7.15 21.82
CA SER A 84 7.03 -6.68 20.58
C SER A 84 6.15 -5.71 19.82
N VAL A 85 4.88 -6.06 19.63
CA VAL A 85 3.88 -5.18 19.00
C VAL A 85 3.77 -3.85 19.76
N PHE A 86 3.64 -3.90 21.08
CA PHE A 86 3.57 -2.70 21.93
C PHE A 86 4.79 -1.79 21.74
N PHE A 87 6.00 -2.37 21.74
CA PHE A 87 7.23 -1.61 21.58
C PHE A 87 7.31 -0.93 20.21
N TYR A 88 7.09 -1.68 19.12
CA TYR A 88 7.24 -1.15 17.77
C TYR A 88 6.11 -0.20 17.37
N ILE A 89 4.85 -0.54 17.64
CA ILE A 89 3.73 0.36 17.35
C ILE A 89 3.77 1.58 18.28
N GLY A 90 4.17 1.42 19.54
CA GLY A 90 4.43 2.54 20.44
C GLY A 90 5.51 3.47 19.90
N SER A 91 6.60 2.91 19.36
CA SER A 91 7.67 3.68 18.71
C SER A 91 7.21 4.41 17.45
N LEU A 92 6.26 3.84 16.71
CA LEU A 92 5.72 4.45 15.48
C LEU A 92 5.09 5.82 15.74
N ALA A 93 4.45 6.01 16.90
CA ALA A 93 3.90 7.31 17.30
C ALA A 93 4.96 8.41 17.41
N TYR A 94 6.23 8.05 17.67
CA TYR A 94 7.35 8.99 17.65
C TYR A 94 7.84 9.27 16.23
N PHE A 95 8.03 8.23 15.41
CA PHE A 95 8.47 8.39 14.01
C PHE A 95 7.48 9.23 13.20
N ALA A 96 6.18 9.06 13.46
CA ALA A 96 5.11 9.76 12.79
C ALA A 96 5.05 11.28 13.08
N ARG A 97 5.87 11.80 14.02
CA ARG A 97 6.00 13.25 14.22
C ARG A 97 6.88 13.93 13.16
N THR A 98 7.55 13.15 12.31
CA THR A 98 8.44 13.68 11.28
C THR A 98 7.65 14.20 10.08
N LYS A 99 8.04 15.34 9.50
CA LYS A 99 7.33 15.96 8.34
C LYS A 99 7.12 15.03 7.13
N ARG A 100 7.98 14.03 6.94
CA ARG A 100 7.98 13.14 5.76
C ARG A 100 7.44 11.73 6.02
N LEU A 101 7.38 11.29 7.29
CA LEU A 101 7.03 9.91 7.68
C LEU A 101 5.82 9.88 8.61
N ASN A 102 4.95 10.90 8.52
CA ASN A 102 3.81 11.12 9.41
C ASN A 102 2.54 10.35 9.03
N ASN A 103 2.55 9.59 7.94
CA ASN A 103 1.38 8.87 7.48
C ASN A 103 1.27 7.51 8.16
N ILE A 104 0.79 7.52 9.40
CA ILE A 104 0.58 6.33 10.23
C ILE A 104 -0.23 5.28 9.45
N THR A 105 -1.25 5.67 8.70
CA THR A 105 -2.05 4.74 7.90
C THR A 105 -1.20 3.97 6.89
N ALA A 106 -0.27 4.62 6.17
CA ALA A 106 0.63 3.94 5.24
C ALA A 106 1.55 2.93 5.93
N TRP A 107 2.07 3.26 7.12
CA TRP A 107 2.84 2.30 7.93
C TRP A 107 2.00 1.07 8.31
N PHE A 108 0.76 1.29 8.76
CA PHE A 108 -0.15 0.19 9.09
C PHE A 108 -0.52 -0.66 7.86
N LEU A 109 -0.67 -0.07 6.67
CA LEU A 109 -0.85 -0.86 5.45
C LEU A 109 0.34 -1.80 5.20
N GLY A 110 1.56 -1.36 5.46
CA GLY A 110 2.75 -2.21 5.42
C GLY A 110 2.72 -3.35 6.44
N LEU A 111 2.34 -3.04 7.68
CA LEU A 111 2.16 -4.06 8.73
C LEU A 111 1.09 -5.09 8.31
N ILE A 112 -0.05 -4.63 7.80
CA ILE A 112 -1.17 -5.47 7.34
C ILE A 112 -0.73 -6.33 6.16
N ILE A 113 0.06 -5.81 5.22
CA ILE A 113 0.58 -6.60 4.10
C ILE A 113 1.42 -7.76 4.62
N LEU A 114 2.41 -7.50 5.46
CA LEU A 114 3.32 -8.54 5.93
C LEU A 114 2.61 -9.56 6.82
N PHE A 115 1.78 -9.08 7.77
CA PHE A 115 1.00 -9.96 8.63
C PHE A 115 -0.10 -10.69 7.88
N GLY A 116 -0.68 -10.13 6.81
CA GLY A 116 -1.73 -10.83 6.06
C GLY A 116 -1.16 -11.91 5.14
N VAL A 117 0.01 -11.68 4.55
CA VAL A 117 0.67 -12.68 3.68
C VAL A 117 1.37 -13.76 4.51
N HIS A 118 1.92 -13.41 5.66
CA HIS A 118 2.78 -14.29 6.46
C HIS A 118 3.93 -14.92 5.64
N PRO A 119 4.74 -14.12 4.92
CA PRO A 119 5.86 -14.68 4.17
C PRO A 119 6.90 -15.26 5.14
N PRO A 120 7.71 -16.23 4.71
CA PRO A 120 8.90 -16.62 5.45
C PRO A 120 9.75 -15.38 5.78
N LEU A 121 10.37 -15.37 6.98
CA LEU A 121 11.21 -14.25 7.45
C LEU A 121 12.60 -14.26 6.79
N GLU A 122 12.62 -14.44 5.49
CA GLU A 122 13.80 -14.38 4.64
C GLU A 122 13.71 -13.11 3.75
N PRO A 123 14.85 -12.49 3.40
CA PRO A 123 14.82 -11.26 2.61
C PRO A 123 14.10 -11.41 1.27
N LEU A 124 14.26 -12.54 0.57
CA LEU A 124 13.76 -12.70 -0.79
C LEU A 124 12.22 -12.75 -0.86
N PRO A 125 11.49 -13.60 -0.09
CA PRO A 125 10.02 -13.57 -0.07
C PRO A 125 9.44 -12.21 0.31
N ILE A 126 10.08 -11.49 1.23
CA ILE A 126 9.64 -10.15 1.66
C ILE A 126 9.83 -9.14 0.52
N LEU A 127 10.98 -9.17 -0.15
CA LEU A 127 11.27 -8.29 -1.29
C LEU A 127 10.38 -8.59 -2.50
N GLN A 128 9.97 -9.85 -2.69
CA GLN A 128 9.03 -10.23 -3.75
C GLN A 128 7.67 -9.53 -3.60
N LEU A 129 7.25 -9.17 -2.37
CA LEU A 129 6.03 -8.39 -2.15
C LEU A 129 6.12 -6.96 -2.69
N LEU A 130 7.31 -6.43 -2.97
CA LEU A 130 7.45 -5.14 -3.62
C LEU A 130 6.88 -5.17 -5.04
N VAL A 131 6.91 -6.31 -5.73
CA VAL A 131 6.40 -6.45 -7.10
C VAL A 131 4.89 -6.15 -7.17
N PRO A 132 4.00 -6.81 -6.41
CA PRO A 132 2.59 -6.45 -6.41
C PRO A 132 2.32 -5.05 -5.86
N ILE A 133 3.10 -4.56 -4.90
CA ILE A 133 2.93 -3.19 -4.37
C ILE A 133 3.23 -2.15 -5.46
N ILE A 134 4.38 -2.24 -6.11
CA ILE A 134 4.79 -1.35 -7.21
C ILE A 134 3.75 -1.43 -8.35
N SER A 135 3.34 -2.64 -8.71
CA SER A 135 2.31 -2.86 -9.74
C SER A 135 1.00 -2.17 -9.38
N GLY A 136 0.59 -2.20 -8.11
CA GLY A 136 -0.62 -1.52 -7.64
C GLY A 136 -0.55 0.00 -7.81
N PHE A 137 0.58 0.62 -7.46
CA PHE A 137 0.81 2.05 -7.71
C PHE A 137 0.83 2.37 -9.21
N VAL A 138 1.46 1.53 -10.03
CA VAL A 138 1.52 1.73 -11.50
C VAL A 138 0.13 1.65 -12.12
N PHE A 139 -0.66 0.62 -11.79
CA PHE A 139 -2.02 0.50 -12.32
C PHE A 139 -2.93 1.63 -11.85
N ALA A 140 -2.82 2.05 -10.58
CA ALA A 140 -3.56 3.19 -10.06
C ALA A 140 -3.20 4.48 -10.79
N TRP A 141 -1.91 4.71 -11.04
CA TRP A 141 -1.43 5.85 -11.81
C TRP A 141 -1.98 5.85 -13.24
N LEU A 142 -1.87 4.73 -13.96
CA LEU A 142 -2.38 4.60 -15.33
C LEU A 142 -3.90 4.81 -15.39
N ASN A 143 -4.64 4.21 -14.46
CA ASN A 143 -6.08 4.42 -14.35
C ASN A 143 -6.40 5.90 -14.10
N ASN A 144 -5.66 6.56 -13.21
CA ASN A 144 -5.86 7.98 -12.93
C ASN A 144 -5.61 8.87 -14.16
N LEU A 145 -4.57 8.60 -14.96
CA LEU A 145 -4.32 9.32 -16.22
C LEU A 145 -5.51 9.24 -17.19
N VAL A 146 -6.11 8.05 -17.31
CA VAL A 146 -7.29 7.86 -18.16
C VAL A 146 -8.51 8.58 -17.59
N VAL A 147 -8.73 8.49 -16.28
CA VAL A 147 -9.84 9.16 -15.59
C VAL A 147 -9.73 10.69 -15.70
N GLU A 148 -8.54 11.26 -15.53
CA GLU A 148 -8.30 12.70 -15.72
C GLU A 148 -8.59 13.15 -17.15
N LYS A 149 -8.15 12.37 -18.14
CA LYS A 149 -8.44 12.64 -19.55
C LYS A 149 -9.94 12.58 -19.87
N ILE A 150 -10.66 11.64 -19.26
CA ILE A 150 -12.12 11.54 -19.38
C ILE A 150 -12.79 12.76 -18.74
N HIS A 151 -12.37 13.16 -17.55
CA HIS A 151 -12.91 14.35 -16.87
C HIS A 151 -12.69 15.62 -17.69
N ALA A 152 -11.49 15.83 -18.24
CA ALA A 152 -11.19 16.99 -19.08
C ALA A 152 -12.07 17.06 -20.33
N ARG A 153 -12.42 15.91 -20.94
CA ARG A 153 -13.34 15.85 -22.10
C ARG A 153 -14.80 16.09 -21.74
N LEU A 154 -15.20 15.74 -20.52
CA LEU A 154 -16.57 15.89 -20.03
C LEU A 154 -16.84 17.29 -19.43
N ALA A 155 -15.83 18.14 -19.32
CA ALA A 155 -15.93 19.55 -18.97
C ALA A 155 -15.79 20.43 -20.24
N PRO A 156 -16.84 20.56 -21.08
CA PRO A 156 -16.79 21.51 -22.19
C PRO A 156 -16.96 22.95 -21.66
N HIS A 157 -16.16 23.86 -22.23
CA HIS A 157 -16.13 25.33 -22.08
C HIS A 157 -17.21 25.98 -21.18
N SER A 158 -16.78 26.45 -20.01
CA SER A 158 -17.45 27.55 -19.28
C SER A 158 -16.63 28.84 -19.39
N SER A 159 -16.40 29.32 -20.61
CA SER A 159 -15.94 30.69 -20.87
C SER A 159 -15.96 31.00 -22.36
N THR A 160 -17.00 31.71 -22.81
CA THR A 160 -17.02 32.81 -23.80
C THR A 160 -18.39 32.88 -24.46
N HIS A 161 -19.28 33.69 -23.88
CA HIS A 161 -20.18 34.61 -24.56
C HIS A 161 -20.63 35.66 -23.55
#